data_AF-A0A4W4GDN7-F1
#
_entry.id   AF-A0A4W4GDN7-F1
#
_cell.length_a   1.000
_cell.length_b   1.000
_cell.length_c   1.000
_cell.angle_alpha   90.00
_cell.angle_beta   90.00
_cell.angle_gamma   90.00
#
_symmetry.space_group_name_H-M   'P 1'
#
loop_
_entity.id
_entity.type
_entity.pdbx_description
1 polymer ?
#
loop_
_entity_poly.entity_id
_entity_poly.type
_entity_poly.pdbx_seq_one_letter_code
_entity_poly.pdbx_strand_id
1 'polypeptide(L)'
;MLLSATAERIHHKTLLCCLVLQGSCVLTIQLSDEELGVGVFEGEDVELFLVLTGSTQRHVSSVLRLSRDTLQLVCPAHDCCETVVVTLCWADPHGLVHQLASEHMCFTQDLAFDMAHFLVGSVGHADMLEGVLLLDEHQIPLQECERLDQSLALALAHLTPPPGLNLLGNNPEPQETLLHFAARRGLCRVASFLLQQPGARDALALPNKQGATPASLAHSSGHRALLELLTQ
;
A
#
# COMPACT_ATOMS: atom_id res chain seq x y z
N MET A 1 -2.17 1.72 10.75
CA MET A 1 -2.12 2.11 9.33
C MET A 1 -3.50 2.64 8.97
N LEU A 2 -3.63 3.94 8.69
CA LEU A 2 -4.87 4.54 8.19
C LEU A 2 -4.62 4.83 6.71
N LEU A 3 -4.81 3.83 5.86
CA LEU A 3 -4.88 4.05 4.42
C LEU A 3 -6.25 4.65 4.14
N SER A 4 -6.26 5.94 3.78
CA SER A 4 -7.44 6.63 3.29
C SER A 4 -7.72 6.15 1.87
N ALA A 5 -8.70 5.26 1.71
CA ALA A 5 -9.28 4.98 0.40
C ALA A 5 -10.35 6.04 0.14
N THR A 6 -10.00 7.10 -0.58
CA THR A 6 -10.98 8.06 -1.11
C THR A 6 -11.70 7.42 -2.29
N ALA A 7 -12.88 6.86 -2.05
CA ALA A 7 -13.81 6.50 -3.12
C ALA A 7 -14.48 7.79 -3.61
N GLU A 8 -13.83 8.50 -4.55
CA GLU A 8 -14.42 9.69 -5.16
C GLU A 8 -15.36 9.31 -6.33
N ARG A 9 -16.63 9.69 -6.14
CA ARG A 9 -17.77 9.80 -7.07
C ARG A 9 -18.49 8.54 -7.58
N ILE A 10 -19.69 8.41 -7.03
CA ILE A 10 -20.85 7.72 -7.57
C ILE A 10 -21.43 8.56 -8.72
N HIS A 11 -21.01 8.25 -9.94
CA HIS A 11 -21.87 8.00 -11.10
C HIS A 11 -21.02 7.71 -12.35
N HIS A 12 -21.42 6.65 -13.05
CA HIS A 12 -20.86 6.06 -14.26
C HIS A 12 -19.51 5.32 -14.14
N LYS A 13 -19.65 3.98 -14.08
CA LYS A 13 -18.66 2.93 -14.37
C LYS A 13 -17.58 2.71 -13.31
N THR A 14 -17.85 1.70 -12.49
CA THR A 14 -16.87 0.81 -11.84
C THR A 14 -15.63 1.52 -11.32
N LEU A 15 -15.74 2.11 -10.13
CA LEU A 15 -14.57 2.39 -9.32
C LEU A 15 -13.94 1.04 -8.93
N LEU A 16 -12.70 0.82 -9.35
CA LEU A 16 -11.85 -0.23 -8.80
C LEU A 16 -11.43 0.22 -7.39
N CYS A 17 -12.36 0.23 -6.43
CA CYS A 17 -12.04 0.51 -5.03
C CYS A 17 -11.36 -0.72 -4.46
N CYS A 18 -10.03 -0.69 -4.42
CA CYS A 18 -9.21 -1.73 -3.82
C CYS A 18 -9.06 -1.48 -2.32
N LEU A 19 -9.49 -2.46 -1.52
CA LEU A 19 -9.26 -2.53 -0.08
C LEU A 19 -8.00 -3.34 0.19
N VAL A 20 -7.18 -2.90 1.15
CA VAL A 20 -5.96 -3.62 1.51
C VAL A 20 -6.32 -4.76 2.45
N LEU A 21 -5.82 -5.97 2.15
CA LEU A 21 -6.07 -7.17 2.95
C LEU A 21 -5.69 -7.00 4.43
N GLN A 22 -4.54 -6.37 4.68
CA GLN A 22 -3.98 -6.21 6.01
C GLN A 22 -4.24 -4.80 6.56
N GLY A 23 -4.74 -4.74 7.79
CA GLY A 23 -5.02 -3.48 8.49
C GLY A 23 -6.48 -3.04 8.37
N SER A 24 -6.75 -1.82 8.83
CA SER A 24 -8.06 -1.18 8.70
C SER A 24 -7.96 -0.02 7.71
N CYS A 25 -8.98 0.12 6.88
CA CYS A 25 -9.08 1.25 5.95
C CYS A 25 -10.36 2.03 6.24
N VAL A 26 -10.32 3.33 5.98
CA VAL A 26 -11.50 4.17 6.10
C VAL A 26 -12.18 4.23 4.75
N LEU A 27 -13.45 3.84 4.72
CA LEU A 27 -14.32 3.99 3.57
C LEU A 27 -15.16 5.24 3.73
N THR A 28 -15.14 6.09 2.71
CA THR A 28 -16.07 7.21 2.57
C THR A 28 -17.06 6.87 1.47
N ILE A 29 -18.34 6.96 1.78
CA ILE A 29 -19.43 6.63 0.86
C ILE A 29 -20.22 7.90 0.64
N GLN A 30 -20.46 8.22 -0.63
CA GLN A 30 -21.37 9.27 -1.00
C GLN A 30 -22.74 8.66 -1.31
N LEU A 31 -23.83 9.35 -1.03
CA LEU A 31 -25.18 8.92 -1.40
C LEU A 31 -25.61 9.73 -2.61
N SER A 32 -26.28 9.10 -3.58
CA SER A 32 -26.91 9.82 -4.68
C SER A 32 -28.26 10.38 -4.24
N ASP A 33 -28.84 11.22 -5.09
CA ASP A 33 -30.18 11.79 -4.87
C ASP A 33 -31.27 10.70 -4.78
N GLU A 34 -31.07 9.55 -5.43
CA GLU A 34 -32.00 8.42 -5.37
C GLU A 34 -32.03 7.80 -3.97
N GLU A 35 -30.85 7.55 -3.36
CA GLU A 35 -30.78 7.03 -1.99
C GLU A 35 -31.29 8.05 -0.97
N LEU A 36 -30.97 9.33 -1.15
CA LEU A 36 -31.46 10.40 -0.27
C LEU A 36 -32.98 10.58 -0.35
N GLY A 37 -33.58 10.29 -1.51
CA GLY A 37 -35.01 10.43 -1.78
C GLY A 37 -35.91 9.39 -1.09
N VAL A 38 -35.34 8.34 -0.48
CA VAL A 38 -36.11 7.26 0.18
C VAL A 38 -36.74 7.73 1.52
N GLY A 39 -36.46 8.95 1.99
CA GLY A 39 -37.05 9.54 3.20
C GLY A 39 -36.59 8.89 4.53
N VAL A 40 -35.80 7.82 4.43
CA VAL A 40 -35.19 7.09 5.55
C VAL A 40 -34.21 7.97 6.35
N PHE A 41 -33.64 8.98 5.71
CA PHE A 41 -32.56 9.79 6.27
C PHE A 41 -33.02 11.08 6.97
N GLU A 42 -34.33 11.28 7.13
CA GLU A 42 -34.93 12.50 7.72
C GLU A 42 -35.22 12.38 9.23
N GLY A 43 -35.11 11.18 9.82
CA GLY A 43 -35.24 10.95 11.26
C GLY A 43 -33.89 10.78 11.97
N GLU A 44 -33.77 11.25 13.22
CA GLU A 44 -32.54 11.16 14.04
C GLU A 44 -32.22 9.73 14.51
N ASP A 45 -33.15 8.77 14.41
CA ASP A 45 -33.06 7.42 14.98
C ASP A 45 -32.97 6.28 13.92
N VAL A 46 -32.31 6.51 12.78
CA VAL A 46 -32.08 5.43 11.80
C VAL A 46 -30.66 4.89 11.90
N GLU A 47 -30.55 3.65 12.36
CA GLU A 47 -29.27 2.94 12.41
C GLU A 47 -28.88 2.43 11.02
N LEU A 48 -27.84 3.05 10.47
CA LEU A 48 -27.21 2.64 9.22
C LEU A 48 -26.05 1.70 9.49
N PHE A 49 -26.00 0.63 8.70
CA PHE A 49 -24.90 -0.31 8.75
C PHE A 49 -24.55 -0.78 7.34
N LEU A 50 -23.29 -1.17 7.21
CA LEU A 50 -22.76 -1.67 5.97
C LEU A 50 -22.39 -3.13 6.15
N VAL A 51 -22.79 -3.92 5.16
CA VAL A 51 -22.53 -5.36 5.11
C VAL A 51 -21.58 -5.63 3.97
N LEU A 52 -20.36 -6.06 4.28
CA LEU A 52 -19.42 -6.59 3.29
C LEU A 52 -19.57 -8.11 3.24
N THR A 53 -19.83 -8.66 2.07
CA THR A 53 -20.01 -10.11 1.88
C THR A 53 -18.98 -10.61 0.87
N GLY A 54 -18.01 -11.36 1.36
CA GLY A 54 -17.07 -12.14 0.55
C GLY A 54 -17.42 -13.62 0.54
N SER A 55 -16.52 -14.40 -0.05
CA SER A 55 -16.60 -15.85 -0.22
C SER A 55 -16.40 -16.61 1.09
N THR A 56 -15.52 -16.11 1.95
CA THR A 56 -15.14 -16.74 3.23
C THR A 56 -15.65 -15.98 4.44
N GLN A 57 -15.90 -14.67 4.31
CA GLN A 57 -16.24 -13.80 5.43
C GLN A 57 -17.39 -12.85 5.10
N ARG A 58 -18.16 -12.52 6.14
CA ARG A 58 -19.16 -11.46 6.12
C ARG A 58 -18.93 -10.52 7.28
N HIS A 59 -18.75 -9.24 6.97
CA HIS A 59 -18.50 -8.19 7.95
C HIS A 59 -19.69 -7.26 8.03
N VAL A 60 -20.06 -6.86 9.25
CA VAL A 60 -21.08 -5.84 9.50
C VAL A 60 -20.44 -4.72 10.29
N SER A 61 -20.62 -3.48 9.86
CA SER A 61 -20.04 -2.31 10.53
C SER A 61 -21.06 -1.18 10.59
N SER A 62 -21.11 -0.50 11.73
CA SER A 62 -21.87 0.73 11.86
C SER A 62 -21.22 1.83 11.03
N VAL A 63 -22.04 2.76 10.57
CA VAL A 63 -21.62 3.84 9.69
C VAL A 63 -21.76 5.17 10.42
N LEU A 64 -20.72 5.99 10.36
CA LEU A 64 -20.74 7.36 10.84
C LEU A 64 -21.24 8.29 9.73
N ARG A 65 -22.32 9.03 10.00
CA ARG A 65 -22.81 10.07 9.08
C ARG A 65 -22.03 11.36 9.29
N LEU A 66 -21.28 11.79 8.29
CA LEU A 66 -20.53 13.05 8.33
C LEU A 66 -21.35 14.25 7.82
N SER A 67 -22.19 14.02 6.81
CA SER A 67 -23.06 15.04 6.21
C SER A 67 -24.38 14.40 5.74
N ARG A 68 -25.23 15.17 5.06
CA ARG A 68 -26.48 14.65 4.49
C ARG A 68 -26.23 13.47 3.54
N ASP A 69 -25.20 13.58 2.69
CA ASP A 69 -24.88 12.65 1.61
C ASP A 69 -23.59 11.87 1.85
N THR A 70 -22.83 12.17 2.91
CA THR A 70 -21.52 11.55 3.15
C THR A 70 -21.52 10.70 4.41
N LEU A 71 -21.12 9.45 4.22
CA LEU A 71 -21.02 8.42 5.23
C LEU A 71 -19.56 7.94 5.34
N GLN A 72 -19.16 7.48 6.52
CA GLN A 72 -17.82 6.98 6.77
C GLN A 72 -17.85 5.75 7.67
N LEU A 73 -17.02 4.76 7.37
CA LEU A 73 -16.81 3.63 8.28
C LEU A 73 -15.36 3.16 8.26
N VAL A 74 -15.00 2.36 9.26
CA VAL A 74 -13.74 1.61 9.28
C VAL A 74 -14.03 0.21 8.74
N CYS A 75 -13.52 -0.09 7.56
CA CYS A 75 -13.58 -1.43 7.01
C CYS A 75 -12.49 -2.30 7.67
N PRO A 76 -12.86 -3.48 8.19
CA PRO A 76 -11.92 -4.40 8.80
C PRO A 76 -10.99 -5.03 7.75
N ALA A 77 -9.94 -5.69 8.25
CA ALA A 77 -9.08 -6.56 7.47
C ALA A 77 -9.87 -7.73 6.86
N HIS A 78 -9.36 -8.26 5.76
CA HIS A 78 -9.95 -9.40 5.06
C HIS A 78 -8.89 -10.47 4.80
N ASP A 79 -9.31 -11.74 4.75
CA ASP A 79 -8.39 -12.88 4.75
C ASP A 79 -7.93 -13.32 3.35
N CYS A 80 -8.58 -12.87 2.28
CA CYS A 80 -8.18 -13.22 0.92
C CYS A 80 -8.48 -12.14 -0.12
N CYS A 81 -7.74 -12.18 -1.23
CA CYS A 81 -8.00 -11.31 -2.39
C CYS A 81 -9.26 -11.78 -3.10
N GLU A 82 -10.32 -10.98 -3.04
CA GLU A 82 -11.56 -11.29 -3.74
C GLU A 82 -12.42 -10.04 -3.99
N THR A 83 -13.40 -10.16 -4.87
CA THR A 83 -14.44 -9.15 -5.03
C THR A 83 -15.57 -9.42 -4.03
N VAL A 84 -15.78 -8.47 -3.13
CA VAL A 84 -16.86 -8.52 -2.14
C VAL A 84 -18.04 -7.66 -2.59
N VAL A 85 -19.22 -8.03 -2.12
CA VAL A 85 -20.44 -7.21 -2.27
C VAL A 85 -20.59 -6.35 -1.03
N VAL A 86 -20.63 -5.05 -1.21
CA VAL A 86 -20.85 -4.05 -0.17
C VAL A 86 -22.30 -3.60 -0.25
N THR A 87 -23.03 -3.74 0.85
CA THR A 87 -24.47 -3.44 0.92
C THR A 87 -24.73 -2.43 2.03
N LEU A 88 -25.30 -1.28 1.68
CA LEU A 88 -25.78 -0.31 2.65
C LEU A 88 -27.20 -0.69 3.08
N CYS A 89 -27.39 -0.83 4.39
CA CYS A 89 -28.64 -1.23 4.99
C CYS A 89 -29.03 -0.27 6.12
N TRP A 90 -30.32 -0.30 6.46
CA TRP A 90 -30.86 0.38 7.63
C TRP A 90 -31.84 -0.54 8.36
N ALA A 91 -31.98 -0.32 9.67
CA ALA A 91 -32.98 -0.99 10.48
C ALA A 91 -34.15 -0.04 10.76
N ASP A 92 -35.38 -0.52 10.56
CA ASP A 92 -36.57 0.22 10.98
C ASP A 92 -36.81 0.10 12.50
N PRO A 93 -37.71 0.92 13.09
CA PRO A 93 -38.02 0.84 14.52
C PRO A 93 -38.63 -0.50 14.97
N HIS A 94 -39.07 -1.35 14.03
CA HIS A 94 -39.57 -2.70 14.31
C HIS A 94 -38.46 -3.76 14.22
N GLY A 95 -37.22 -3.36 13.93
CA GLY A 95 -36.05 -4.23 13.83
C GLY A 95 -35.92 -4.96 12.50
N LEU A 96 -36.73 -4.60 11.48
CA LEU A 96 -36.56 -5.17 10.14
C LEU A 96 -35.44 -4.43 9.41
N VAL A 97 -34.61 -5.23 8.75
CA VAL A 97 -33.46 -4.74 7.98
C VAL A 97 -33.85 -4.58 6.51
N HIS A 98 -33.63 -3.38 6.00
CA HIS A 98 -33.89 -3.03 4.60
C HIS A 98 -32.59 -2.66 3.91
N GLN A 99 -32.41 -3.19 2.69
CA GLN A 99 -31.29 -2.84 1.83
C GLN A 99 -31.61 -1.56 1.07
N LEU A 100 -30.64 -0.63 1.05
CA LEU A 100 -30.76 0.63 0.33
C LEU A 100 -30.01 0.59 -1.01
N ALA A 101 -28.74 0.18 -0.97
CA ALA A 101 -27.86 0.14 -2.15
C ALA A 101 -26.84 -0.99 -2.02
N SER A 102 -26.31 -1.46 -3.16
CA SER A 102 -25.25 -2.46 -3.18
C SER A 102 -24.27 -2.23 -4.33
N GLU A 103 -22.98 -2.39 -4.04
CA GLU A 103 -21.87 -2.21 -4.97
C GLU A 103 -20.81 -3.29 -4.78
N HIS A 104 -19.92 -3.43 -5.76
CA HIS A 104 -18.79 -4.36 -5.70
C HIS A 104 -17.50 -3.64 -5.35
N MET A 105 -16.69 -4.24 -4.48
CA MET A 105 -15.36 -3.77 -4.11
C MET A 105 -14.36 -4.91 -4.16
N CYS A 106 -13.09 -4.62 -4.44
CA CYS A 106 -12.06 -5.66 -4.50
C CYS A 106 -11.15 -5.55 -3.29
N PHE A 107 -10.91 -6.66 -2.59
CA PHE A 107 -9.77 -6.77 -1.70
C PHE A 107 -8.56 -7.23 -2.49
N THR A 108 -7.46 -6.50 -2.35
CA THR A 108 -6.20 -6.79 -3.04
C THR A 108 -5.05 -6.80 -2.07
N GLN A 109 -4.10 -7.70 -2.30
CA GLN A 109 -2.83 -7.72 -1.59
C GLN A 109 -1.97 -6.54 -2.03
N ASP A 110 -1.47 -5.77 -1.06
CA ASP A 110 -0.49 -4.73 -1.34
C ASP A 110 0.90 -5.39 -1.46
N LEU A 111 1.20 -5.85 -2.67
CA LEU A 111 2.48 -6.48 -2.97
C LEU A 111 3.66 -5.56 -2.68
N ALA A 112 3.50 -4.23 -2.80
CA ALA A 112 4.57 -3.30 -2.47
C ALA A 112 4.82 -3.25 -0.96
N PHE A 113 3.77 -3.34 -0.15
CA PHE A 113 3.88 -3.47 1.30
C PHE A 113 4.55 -4.77 1.73
N ASP A 114 4.17 -5.90 1.14
CA ASP A 114 4.81 -7.20 1.40
C ASP A 114 6.28 -7.19 0.98
N MET A 115 6.58 -6.63 -0.20
CA MET A 115 7.94 -6.43 -0.67
C MET A 115 8.73 -5.54 0.29
N ALA A 116 8.17 -4.43 0.76
CA ALA A 116 8.84 -3.55 1.71
C ALA A 116 9.17 -4.29 3.01
N HIS A 117 8.22 -5.07 3.55
CA HIS A 117 8.43 -5.89 4.74
C HIS A 117 9.54 -6.91 4.55
N PHE A 118 9.53 -7.62 3.42
CA PHE A 118 10.58 -8.58 3.08
C PHE A 118 11.94 -7.89 2.99
N LEU A 119 12.05 -6.82 2.19
CA LEU A 119 13.30 -6.08 1.98
C LEU A 119 13.90 -5.53 3.28
N VAL A 120 13.06 -4.96 4.15
CA VAL A 120 13.49 -4.49 5.47
C VAL A 120 13.92 -5.64 6.37
N GLY A 121 13.18 -6.75 6.36
CA GLY A 121 13.52 -7.94 7.15
C GLY A 121 14.83 -8.61 6.70
N SER A 122 15.23 -8.45 5.44
CA SER A 122 16.47 -9.03 4.91
C SER A 122 17.72 -8.19 5.20
N VAL A 123 17.60 -6.95 5.69
CA VAL A 123 18.77 -6.11 6.00
C VAL A 123 19.71 -6.82 6.99
N GLY A 124 21.01 -6.85 6.68
CA GLY A 124 22.02 -7.55 7.48
C GLY A 124 22.09 -9.07 7.29
N HIS A 125 21.22 -9.65 6.46
CA HIS A 125 21.25 -11.06 6.07
C HIS A 125 21.68 -11.18 4.60
N ALA A 126 23.00 -11.07 4.37
CA ALA A 126 23.62 -11.06 3.03
C ALA A 126 23.08 -12.16 2.11
N ASP A 127 22.87 -13.36 2.65
CA ASP A 127 22.42 -14.54 1.89
C ASP A 127 20.98 -14.44 1.36
N MET A 128 20.09 -13.68 2.02
CA MET A 128 18.71 -13.48 1.56
C MET A 128 18.62 -12.47 0.41
N LEU A 129 19.40 -11.38 0.50
CA LEU A 129 19.36 -10.28 -0.46
C LEU A 129 20.05 -10.65 -1.78
N GLU A 130 21.07 -11.51 -1.71
CA GLU A 130 21.89 -11.84 -2.87
C GLU A 130 21.10 -12.55 -3.98
N GLY A 131 20.32 -13.59 -3.67
CA GLY A 131 19.53 -14.29 -4.70
C GLY A 131 18.34 -13.49 -5.23
N VAL A 132 17.68 -12.71 -4.36
CA VAL A 132 16.40 -12.05 -4.66
C VAL A 132 16.59 -10.74 -5.42
N LEU A 133 17.65 -9.99 -5.13
CA LEU A 133 17.92 -8.69 -5.77
C LEU A 133 18.78 -8.81 -7.04
N LEU A 134 19.49 -9.93 -7.23
CA LEU A 134 20.30 -10.22 -8.42
C LEU A 134 19.49 -10.81 -9.58
N LEU A 135 18.16 -10.92 -9.47
CA LEU A 135 17.33 -11.28 -10.60
C LEU A 135 17.42 -10.18 -11.66
N ASP A 136 18.30 -10.41 -12.64
CA ASP A 136 18.49 -9.62 -13.86
C ASP A 136 17.31 -9.92 -14.79
N GLU A 137 16.13 -9.50 -14.35
CA GLU A 137 14.88 -9.67 -15.08
C GLU A 137 14.85 -8.62 -16.19
N HIS A 138 15.00 -9.11 -17.42
CA HIS A 138 14.57 -8.54 -18.70
C HIS A 138 13.87 -7.19 -18.57
N GLN A 139 14.43 -6.15 -19.22
CA GLN A 139 13.90 -4.78 -19.36
C GLN A 139 12.46 -4.59 -18.86
N ILE A 140 12.28 -4.45 -17.55
CA ILE A 140 11.01 -4.05 -16.97
C ILE A 140 10.70 -2.67 -17.60
N PRO A 141 9.53 -2.47 -18.22
CA PRO A 141 9.17 -1.20 -18.80
C PRO A 141 9.38 -0.06 -17.79
N LEU A 142 9.93 1.07 -18.24
CA LEU A 142 10.22 2.23 -17.36
C LEU A 142 9.00 2.61 -16.50
N GLN A 143 7.81 2.58 -17.08
CA GLN A 143 6.57 2.90 -16.39
C GLN A 143 6.25 1.93 -15.23
N GLU A 144 6.61 0.65 -15.36
CA GLU A 144 6.44 -0.33 -14.28
C GLU A 144 7.48 -0.10 -13.18
N CYS A 145 8.71 0.27 -13.53
CA CYS A 145 9.72 0.69 -12.56
C CYS A 145 9.29 1.97 -11.80
N GLU A 146 8.73 2.97 -12.49
CA GLU A 146 8.22 4.18 -11.84
C GLU A 146 7.07 3.89 -10.89
N ARG A 147 6.13 3.03 -11.29
CA ARG A 147 5.02 2.59 -10.43
C ARG A 147 5.53 1.83 -9.21
N LEU A 148 6.48 0.92 -9.41
CA LEU A 148 7.13 0.18 -8.33
C LEU A 148 7.89 1.11 -7.38
N ASP A 149 8.66 2.07 -7.90
CA ASP A 149 9.40 3.04 -7.09
C ASP A 149 8.44 3.86 -6.21
N GLN A 150 7.32 4.31 -6.77
CA GLN A 150 6.32 5.04 -6.00
C GLN A 150 5.63 4.17 -4.94
N SER A 151 5.13 2.99 -5.30
CA SER A 151 4.41 2.13 -4.36
C SER A 151 5.31 1.61 -3.26
N LEU A 152 6.54 1.20 -3.61
CA LEU A 152 7.51 0.68 -2.66
C LEU A 152 8.04 1.76 -1.71
N ALA A 153 8.29 2.99 -2.20
CA ALA A 153 8.70 4.10 -1.34
C ALA A 153 7.60 4.46 -0.32
N LEU A 154 6.33 4.47 -0.74
CA LEU A 154 5.20 4.69 0.17
C LEU A 154 5.07 3.57 1.19
N ALA A 155 5.20 2.31 0.76
CA ALA A 155 5.19 1.16 1.65
C ALA A 155 6.31 1.24 2.70
N LEU A 156 7.55 1.50 2.27
CA LEU A 156 8.70 1.66 3.16
C LEU A 156 8.51 2.80 4.18
N ALA A 157 7.94 3.93 3.76
CA ALA A 157 7.65 5.05 4.65
C ALA A 157 6.57 4.75 5.70
N HIS A 158 5.67 3.80 5.40
CA HIS A 158 4.60 3.39 6.30
C HIS A 158 4.96 2.20 7.19
N LEU A 159 6.06 1.51 6.91
CA LEU A 159 6.63 0.58 7.87
C LEU A 159 7.07 1.38 9.09
N THR A 160 6.66 0.96 10.29
CA THR A 160 7.42 1.31 11.49
C THR A 160 8.76 0.60 11.35
N PRO A 161 9.87 1.30 11.04
CA PRO A 161 11.15 0.63 10.95
C PRO A 161 11.42 0.00 12.32
N PRO A 162 11.89 -1.26 12.39
CA PRO A 162 12.27 -1.84 13.67
C PRO A 162 13.25 -0.88 14.36
N PRO A 163 13.09 -0.60 15.66
CA PRO A 163 13.97 0.32 16.37
C PRO A 163 15.41 -0.14 16.21
N GLY A 164 16.26 0.70 15.60
CA GLY A 164 17.66 0.38 15.31
C GLY A 164 17.94 -0.12 13.89
N LEU A 165 17.04 0.06 12.92
CA LEU A 165 17.35 -0.21 11.51
C LEU A 165 18.59 0.58 11.07
N ASN A 166 19.68 -0.15 10.87
CA ASN A 166 20.88 0.30 10.19
C ASN A 166 20.92 -0.42 8.85
N LEU A 167 20.99 0.30 7.74
CA LEU A 167 20.93 -0.24 6.37
C LEU A 167 21.99 -1.30 6.05
N LEU A 168 23.04 -1.41 6.85
CA LEU A 168 24.10 -2.41 6.69
C LEU A 168 24.02 -3.60 7.66
N GLY A 169 23.17 -3.52 8.68
CA GLY A 169 23.29 -4.41 9.84
C GLY A 169 24.62 -4.20 10.57
N ASN A 170 25.19 -5.28 11.11
CA ASN A 170 26.39 -5.24 11.98
C ASN A 170 27.70 -5.66 11.29
N ASN A 171 27.70 -6.01 10.00
CA ASN A 171 28.88 -6.54 9.30
C ASN A 171 29.31 -5.66 8.10
N PRO A 172 30.56 -5.16 8.08
CA PRO A 172 31.09 -4.35 6.98
C PRO A 172 31.67 -5.19 5.82
N GLU A 173 31.28 -6.46 5.69
CA GLU A 173 31.75 -7.29 4.58
C GLU A 173 31.03 -6.95 3.28
N PRO A 174 31.66 -7.15 2.10
CA PRO A 174 31.00 -6.93 0.83
C PRO A 174 29.69 -7.73 0.70
N GLN A 175 28.57 -7.03 0.50
CA GLN A 175 27.24 -7.64 0.39
C GLN A 175 26.32 -6.77 -0.46
N GLU A 176 25.30 -7.39 -1.07
CA GLU A 176 24.24 -6.65 -1.74
C GLU A 176 23.42 -5.89 -0.68
N THR A 177 23.10 -4.62 -0.94
CA THR A 177 22.29 -3.77 -0.04
C THR A 177 21.06 -3.24 -0.76
N LEU A 178 20.10 -2.69 0.00
CA LEU A 178 18.92 -2.06 -0.60
C LEU A 178 19.26 -0.88 -1.53
N LEU A 179 20.39 -0.20 -1.31
CA LEU A 179 20.87 0.84 -2.23
C LEU A 179 21.38 0.25 -3.54
N HIS A 180 22.00 -0.94 -3.55
CA HIS A 180 22.36 -1.64 -4.78
C HIS A 180 21.11 -2.03 -5.58
N PHE A 181 20.07 -2.54 -4.90
CA PHE A 181 18.77 -2.83 -5.52
C PHE A 181 18.14 -1.60 -6.17
N ALA A 182 18.07 -0.49 -5.43
CA ALA A 182 17.52 0.76 -5.96
C ALA A 182 18.34 1.26 -7.16
N ALA A 183 19.69 1.20 -7.07
CA ALA A 183 20.61 1.59 -8.12
C ALA A 183 20.44 0.79 -9.42
N ARG A 184 20.27 -0.53 -9.32
CA ARG A 184 20.09 -1.41 -10.49
C ARG A 184 18.79 -1.12 -11.24
N ARG A 185 17.73 -0.77 -10.51
CA ARG A 185 16.37 -0.58 -11.04
C ARG A 185 15.96 0.88 -11.28
N GLY A 186 16.82 1.84 -10.92
CA GLY A 186 16.53 3.26 -11.11
C GLY A 186 15.50 3.83 -10.13
N LEU A 187 15.33 3.20 -8.96
CA LEU A 187 14.30 3.54 -7.96
C LEU A 187 14.71 4.78 -7.15
N CYS A 188 14.44 5.97 -7.70
CA CYS A 188 14.88 7.24 -7.13
C CYS A 188 14.21 7.57 -5.80
N ARG A 189 12.89 7.31 -5.67
CA ARG A 189 12.13 7.59 -4.45
C ARG A 189 12.55 6.65 -3.33
N VAL A 190 12.70 5.37 -3.64
CA VAL A 190 13.22 4.37 -2.69
C VAL A 190 14.64 4.75 -2.25
N ALA A 191 15.54 5.08 -3.17
CA ALA A 191 16.90 5.51 -2.82
C ALA A 191 16.88 6.76 -1.93
N SER A 192 16.08 7.77 -2.26
CA SER A 192 15.94 8.98 -1.42
C SER A 192 15.45 8.65 -0.01
N PHE A 193 14.53 7.71 0.15
CA PHE A 193 14.07 7.26 1.46
C PHE A 193 15.18 6.53 2.23
N LEU A 194 15.90 5.63 1.57
CA LEU A 194 17.02 4.88 2.16
C LEU A 194 18.15 5.80 2.60
N LEU A 195 18.47 6.85 1.83
CA LEU A 195 19.53 7.81 2.17
C LEU A 195 19.27 8.59 3.48
N GLN A 196 18.03 8.63 3.95
CA GLN A 196 17.66 9.25 5.22
C GLN A 196 17.79 8.29 6.41
N GLN A 197 18.06 7.01 6.18
CA GLN A 197 18.15 6.00 7.23
C GLN A 197 19.57 5.92 7.84
N PRO A 198 19.70 5.47 9.10
CA PRO A 198 20.99 5.20 9.70
C PRO A 198 21.81 4.20 8.88
N GLY A 199 23.12 4.46 8.75
CA GLY A 199 24.05 3.60 7.98
C GLY A 199 24.02 3.80 6.47
N ALA A 200 23.22 4.74 5.94
CA ALA A 200 23.16 5.03 4.50
C ALA A 200 24.53 5.38 3.89
N ARG A 201 25.33 6.20 4.59
CA ARG A 201 26.66 6.63 4.12
C ARG A 201 27.62 5.47 3.96
N ASP A 202 27.64 4.57 4.93
CA ASP A 202 28.47 3.38 4.89
C ASP A 202 27.95 2.44 3.78
N ALA A 203 26.63 2.33 3.61
CA ALA A 203 25.99 1.51 2.56
C ALA A 203 26.28 2.03 1.14
N LEU A 204 26.49 3.34 0.98
CA LEU A 204 26.91 3.95 -0.29
C LEU A 204 28.34 3.57 -0.68
N ALA A 205 29.22 3.44 0.32
CA ALA A 205 30.63 3.12 0.11
C ALA A 205 30.89 1.60 0.02
N LEU A 206 29.98 0.78 0.56
CA LEU A 206 30.14 -0.66 0.60
C LEU A 206 29.97 -1.26 -0.81
N PRO A 207 30.97 -2.00 -1.34
CA PRO A 207 30.79 -2.78 -2.55
C PRO A 207 30.01 -4.07 -2.26
N ASN A 208 29.28 -4.58 -3.25
CA ASN A 208 28.73 -5.92 -3.20
C ASN A 208 29.81 -7.00 -3.48
N LYS A 209 29.43 -8.29 -3.49
CA LYS A 209 30.38 -9.40 -3.73
C LYS A 209 31.00 -9.39 -5.14
N GLN A 210 30.37 -8.69 -6.10
CA GLN A 210 30.92 -8.46 -7.43
C GLN A 210 31.83 -7.22 -7.50
N GLY A 211 32.06 -6.52 -6.38
CA GLY A 211 32.90 -5.33 -6.30
C GLY A 211 32.22 -4.04 -6.75
N ALA A 212 30.91 -4.07 -7.05
CA ALA A 212 30.16 -2.90 -7.50
C ALA A 212 29.60 -2.13 -6.29
N THR A 213 29.76 -0.81 -6.28
CA THR A 213 29.06 0.09 -5.35
C THR A 213 27.69 0.50 -5.91
N PRO A 214 26.75 1.02 -5.10
CA PRO A 214 25.46 1.52 -5.60
C PRO A 214 25.63 2.57 -6.71
N ALA A 215 26.57 3.51 -6.58
CA ALA A 215 26.84 4.50 -7.61
C ALA A 215 27.34 3.84 -8.93
N SER A 216 28.22 2.85 -8.84
CA SER A 216 28.72 2.15 -10.03
C SER A 216 27.61 1.39 -10.77
N LEU A 217 26.66 0.79 -10.04
CA LEU A 217 25.50 0.10 -10.63
C LEU A 217 24.53 1.08 -11.28
N ALA A 218 24.26 2.23 -10.64
CA ALA A 218 23.40 3.27 -11.24
C ALA A 218 24.02 3.80 -12.54
N HIS A 219 25.34 3.97 -12.57
CA HIS A 219 26.07 4.36 -13.76
C HIS A 219 25.99 3.31 -14.87
N SER A 220 26.30 2.04 -14.59
CA SER A 220 26.28 0.97 -15.59
C SER A 220 24.88 0.67 -16.13
N SER A 221 23.85 0.92 -15.33
CA SER A 221 22.45 0.72 -15.69
C SER A 221 21.82 1.94 -16.38
N GLY A 222 22.57 3.05 -16.55
CA GLY A 222 22.11 4.25 -17.26
C GLY A 222 21.20 5.19 -16.46
N HIS A 223 21.06 4.99 -15.14
CA HIS A 223 20.17 5.77 -14.27
C HIS A 223 20.83 7.07 -13.79
N ARG A 224 20.97 8.04 -14.70
CA ARG A 224 21.71 9.30 -14.44
C ARG A 224 21.19 10.10 -13.25
N ALA A 225 19.88 10.29 -13.14
CA ALA A 225 19.28 11.03 -12.03
C ALA A 225 19.57 10.36 -10.67
N LEU A 226 19.53 9.02 -10.63
CA LEU A 226 19.87 8.28 -9.42
C LEU A 226 21.36 8.34 -9.10
N LEU A 227 22.24 8.28 -10.11
CA LEU A 227 23.68 8.48 -9.90
C LEU A 227 23.98 9.84 -9.28
N GLU A 228 23.36 10.91 -9.78
CA GLU A 228 23.48 12.25 -9.22
C GLU A 228 22.99 12.30 -7.77
N LEU A 229 21.90 11.59 -7.43
CA LEU A 229 21.41 11.49 -6.05
C LEU A 229 22.39 10.74 -5.13
N LEU A 230 22.99 9.64 -5.61
CA LEU A 230 23.88 8.78 -4.81
C LEU A 230 25.29 9.36 -4.62
N THR A 231 25.66 10.41 -5.36
CA THR A 231 27.01 11.01 -5.34
C THR A 231 27.05 12.43 -4.73
N GLN A 232 25.91 12.92 -4.24
CA GLN A 232 25.79 14.15 -3.44
C GLN A 232 26.28 13.95 -2.01
#